data_AF-A0A437M0H3-F1
#
_entry.id   AF-A0A437M0H3-F1
#
_cell.length_a   1.000
_cell.length_b   1.000
_cell.length_c   1.000
_cell.angle_alpha   90.00
_cell.angle_beta   90.00
_cell.angle_gamma   90.00
#
_symmetry.space_group_name_H-M   'P 1'
#
loop_
_entity.id
_entity.type
_entity.pdbx_description
1 polymer ?
#
loop_
_entity_poly.entity_id
_entity_poly.type
_entity_poly.pdbx_seq_one_letter_code
_entity_poly.pdbx_strand_id
1 'polypeptide(L)'
;MSVTSAYARGFGLVRTLPLLLALTFAGELLQHAVEVRLDMFAGPIDAQAQVVRLGFGAIKILTLFMTILTALRWWGFDGDLSRALRPNWRLAKGLGLVILFEIAGDLLALGSGVVALATIGDPSRGVKIAALLVPLMGWKFIAGLFYPWYVALLIEDRAMTLRRSITVMRGRLFRTFGLLIAGYIPLMVVHYALGFGAMGRSGAILWAMLVIDAGVVALLVSMLAATYYEIYLRAKAAA
;
A
#
# COMPACT_ATOMS: atom_id res chain seq x y z
N MET A 1 -20.10 3.40 0.71
CA MET A 1 -18.66 3.69 0.54
C MET A 1 -18.54 5.17 0.25
N SER A 2 -17.98 5.93 1.20
CA SER A 2 -17.71 7.36 1.03
C SER A 2 -16.23 7.62 1.21
N VAL A 3 -15.63 8.30 0.24
CA VAL A 3 -14.24 8.76 0.31
C VAL A 3 -14.04 9.64 1.55
N THR A 4 -15.03 10.48 1.90
CA THR A 4 -14.96 11.34 3.09
C THR A 4 -14.80 10.55 4.39
N SER A 5 -15.42 9.37 4.52
CA SER A 5 -15.29 8.52 5.71
C SER A 5 -13.89 7.93 5.82
N ALA A 6 -13.32 7.48 4.69
CA ALA A 6 -11.95 6.98 4.65
C ALA A 6 -10.96 8.08 5.02
N TYR A 7 -11.14 9.30 4.50
CA TYR A 7 -10.28 10.44 4.82
C TYR A 7 -10.41 10.88 6.28
N ALA A 8 -11.65 10.98 6.80
CA ALA A 8 -11.88 11.32 8.20
C ALA A 8 -11.23 10.29 9.14
N ARG A 9 -11.32 9.00 8.81
CA ARG A 9 -10.69 7.91 9.56
C ARG A 9 -9.17 7.94 9.47
N GLY A 10 -8.61 8.17 8.28
CA GLY A 10 -7.17 8.29 8.07
C GLY A 10 -6.59 9.47 8.85
N PHE A 11 -7.17 10.66 8.70
CA PHE A 11 -6.75 11.84 9.50
C PHE A 11 -7.00 11.65 11.00
N GLY A 12 -8.03 10.91 11.38
CA GLY A 12 -8.25 10.48 12.76
C GLY A 12 -7.06 9.68 13.30
N LEU A 13 -6.53 8.74 12.52
CA LEU A 13 -5.36 7.96 12.91
C LEU A 13 -4.11 8.82 13.14
N VAL A 14 -3.90 9.85 12.30
CA VAL A 14 -2.77 10.80 12.45
C VAL A 14 -2.81 11.46 13.84
N ARG A 15 -4.00 11.80 14.33
CA ARG A 15 -4.19 12.44 15.64
C ARG A 15 -4.10 11.45 16.79
N THR A 16 -4.65 10.26 16.63
CA THR A 16 -4.77 9.29 17.73
C THR A 16 -3.52 8.45 17.94
N LEU A 17 -2.83 8.06 16.86
CA LEU A 17 -1.65 7.20 16.90
C LEU A 17 -0.48 7.84 16.10
N PRO A 18 -0.02 9.06 16.45
CA PRO A 18 1.04 9.74 15.71
C PRO A 18 2.35 8.95 15.71
N LEU A 19 2.66 8.24 16.81
CA LEU A 19 3.85 7.40 16.91
C LEU A 19 3.84 6.22 15.91
N LEU A 20 2.67 5.70 15.58
CA LEU A 20 2.55 4.66 14.56
C LEU A 20 2.90 5.21 13.18
N LEU A 21 2.49 6.45 12.86
CA LEU A 21 2.85 7.08 11.59
C LEU A 21 4.30 7.55 11.57
N ALA A 22 4.87 7.91 12.73
CA ALA A 22 6.29 8.23 12.86
C ALA A 22 7.18 7.03 12.45
N LEU A 23 6.74 5.79 12.69
CA LEU A 23 7.43 4.59 12.22
C LEU A 23 7.55 4.56 10.69
N THR A 24 6.43 4.80 9.98
CA THR A 24 6.44 4.86 8.51
C THR A 24 7.26 6.04 7.98
N PHE A 25 7.10 7.21 8.61
CA PHE A 25 7.88 8.40 8.27
C PHE A 25 9.38 8.11 8.38
N ALA A 26 9.83 7.51 9.48
CA ALA A 26 11.23 7.16 9.69
C ALA A 26 11.73 6.12 8.68
N GLY A 27 10.89 5.14 8.31
CA GLY A 27 11.21 4.14 7.28
C GLY A 27 11.47 4.75 5.90
N GLU A 28 10.59 5.65 5.44
CA GLU A 28 10.79 6.37 4.18
C GLU A 28 11.98 7.34 4.25
N LEU A 29 12.10 8.11 5.33
CA LEU A 29 13.23 9.05 5.47
C LEU A 29 14.59 8.34 5.52
N LEU A 30 14.64 7.14 6.11
CA LEU A 30 15.84 6.30 6.10
C LEU A 30 16.18 5.81 4.69
N GLN A 31 15.18 5.41 3.88
CA GLN A 31 15.40 5.09 2.48
C GLN A 31 15.93 6.31 1.71
N HIS A 32 15.31 7.47 1.89
CA HIS A 32 15.76 8.72 1.27
C HIS A 32 17.20 9.08 1.64
N ALA A 33 17.59 8.92 2.90
CA ALA A 33 18.96 9.18 3.33
C ALA A 33 19.99 8.28 2.60
N VAL A 34 19.61 7.03 2.34
CA VAL A 34 20.42 6.09 1.56
C VAL A 34 20.45 6.50 0.09
N GLU A 35 19.31 6.87 -0.50
CA GLU A 35 19.25 7.34 -1.90
C GLU A 35 20.10 8.59 -2.14
N VAL A 36 20.12 9.53 -1.20
CA VAL A 36 21.02 10.70 -1.24
C VAL A 36 22.48 10.27 -1.16
N ARG A 37 22.82 9.34 -0.26
CA ARG A 37 24.20 8.83 -0.12
C ARG A 37 24.69 8.06 -1.34
N LEU A 38 23.77 7.45 -2.10
CA LEU A 38 24.06 6.72 -3.32
C LEU A 38 24.05 7.63 -4.56
N ASP A 39 23.95 8.96 -4.40
CA ASP A 39 23.87 9.94 -5.48
C ASP A 39 22.72 9.70 -6.47
N MET A 40 21.63 9.04 -6.05
CA MET A 40 20.50 8.71 -6.92
C MET A 40 19.82 9.95 -7.51
N PHE A 41 19.81 11.05 -6.77
CA PHE A 41 19.22 12.31 -7.24
C PHE A 41 20.12 13.06 -8.23
N ALA A 42 21.40 12.68 -8.36
CA ALA A 42 22.34 13.26 -9.30
C ALA A 42 22.34 12.54 -10.65
N GLY A 43 21.93 11.26 -10.68
CA GLY A 43 21.88 10.47 -11.90
C GLY A 43 21.61 8.98 -11.67
N PRO A 44 21.77 8.14 -12.72
CA PRO A 44 21.65 6.70 -12.59
C PRO A 44 22.70 6.13 -11.63
N ILE A 45 22.29 5.15 -10.82
CA ILE A 45 23.16 4.42 -9.90
C ILE A 45 23.52 3.04 -10.46
N ASP A 46 24.64 2.48 -10.03
CA ASP A 46 25.06 1.14 -10.45
C ASP A 46 24.22 0.02 -9.82
N ALA A 47 24.46 -1.21 -10.28
CA ALA A 47 23.70 -2.39 -9.84
C ALA A 47 23.88 -2.71 -8.34
N GLN A 48 25.06 -2.45 -7.76
CA GLN A 48 25.32 -2.73 -6.35
C GLN A 48 24.61 -1.69 -5.46
N ALA A 49 24.71 -0.41 -5.82
CA ALA A 49 23.96 0.67 -5.19
C ALA A 49 22.45 0.42 -5.27
N GLN A 50 21.96 -0.09 -6.40
CA GLN A 50 20.56 -0.48 -6.58
C GLN A 50 20.12 -1.57 -5.59
N VAL A 51 20.94 -2.58 -5.32
CA VAL A 51 20.62 -3.62 -4.33
C VAL A 51 20.50 -3.02 -2.93
N VAL A 52 21.43 -2.13 -2.54
CA VAL A 52 21.37 -1.43 -1.25
C VAL A 52 20.09 -0.61 -1.14
N ARG A 53 19.76 0.18 -2.18
CA ARG A 53 18.52 0.96 -2.24
C ARG A 53 17.28 0.09 -2.06
N LEU A 54 17.20 -1.05 -2.74
CA LEU A 54 16.08 -1.98 -2.64
C LEU A 54 15.98 -2.61 -1.24
N GLY A 55 17.09 -2.88 -0.57
CA GLY A 55 17.11 -3.36 0.82
C GLY A 55 16.46 -2.37 1.79
N PHE A 56 16.78 -1.08 1.66
CA PHE A 56 16.12 -0.03 2.45
C PHE A 56 14.67 0.21 2.02
N GLY A 57 14.36 0.03 0.74
CA GLY A 57 12.98 -0.01 0.25
C GLY A 57 12.16 -1.13 0.89
N ALA A 58 12.75 -2.31 1.11
CA ALA A 58 12.10 -3.41 1.82
C ALA A 58 11.85 -3.05 3.30
N ILE A 59 12.81 -2.42 3.98
CA ILE A 59 12.63 -1.91 5.35
C ILE A 59 11.45 -0.93 5.41
N LYS A 60 11.40 0.04 4.49
CA LYS A 60 10.24 0.93 4.37
C LYS A 60 8.95 0.14 4.24
N ILE A 61 8.87 -0.80 3.30
CA ILE A 61 7.66 -1.59 3.05
C ILE A 61 7.21 -2.33 4.31
N LEU A 62 8.15 -2.88 5.10
CA LEU A 62 7.84 -3.49 6.39
C LEU A 62 7.20 -2.49 7.36
N THR A 63 7.71 -1.24 7.44
CA THR A 63 7.08 -0.21 8.27
C THR A 63 5.66 0.14 7.79
N LEU A 64 5.42 0.16 6.48
CA LEU A 64 4.08 0.37 5.91
C LEU A 64 3.13 -0.76 6.33
N PHE A 65 3.56 -2.02 6.19
CA PHE A 65 2.77 -3.18 6.59
C PHE A 65 2.43 -3.17 8.09
N MET A 66 3.41 -2.85 8.95
CA MET A 66 3.18 -2.75 10.39
C MET A 66 2.15 -1.67 10.73
N THR A 67 2.23 -0.51 10.07
CA THR A 67 1.27 0.58 10.24
C THR A 67 -0.13 0.19 9.79
N ILE A 68 -0.28 -0.39 8.59
CA ILE A 68 -1.59 -0.86 8.09
C ILE A 68 -2.16 -1.91 9.03
N LEU A 69 -1.37 -2.92 9.39
CA LEU A 69 -1.82 -4.02 10.23
C LEU A 69 -2.29 -3.53 11.60
N THR A 70 -1.49 -2.69 12.24
CA THR A 70 -1.81 -2.12 13.55
C THR A 70 -3.06 -1.26 13.48
N ALA A 71 -3.20 -0.40 12.45
CA ALA A 71 -4.37 0.44 12.28
C ALA A 71 -5.67 -0.37 12.07
N LEU A 72 -5.62 -1.38 11.17
CA LEU A 72 -6.76 -2.27 10.92
C LEU A 72 -7.19 -2.99 12.20
N ARG A 73 -6.25 -3.55 12.96
CA ARG A 73 -6.53 -4.25 14.22
C ARG A 73 -7.00 -3.31 15.31
N TRP A 74 -6.41 -2.12 15.42
CA TRP A 74 -6.83 -1.11 16.37
C TRP A 74 -8.29 -0.71 16.16
N TRP A 75 -8.70 -0.44 14.91
CA TRP A 75 -10.12 -0.23 14.61
C TRP A 75 -10.97 -1.50 14.80
N GLY A 76 -10.46 -2.67 14.45
CA GLY A 76 -11.15 -3.96 14.61
C GLY A 76 -11.40 -4.37 16.07
N PHE A 77 -10.63 -3.81 17.02
CA PHE A 77 -10.75 -4.05 18.45
C PHE A 77 -11.14 -2.78 19.23
N ASP A 78 -11.93 -1.91 18.60
CA ASP A 78 -12.55 -0.75 19.24
C ASP A 78 -11.56 0.19 19.95
N GLY A 79 -10.33 0.28 19.43
CA GLY A 79 -9.29 1.16 19.94
C GLY A 79 -8.34 0.53 20.97
N ASP A 80 -8.47 -0.76 21.27
CA ASP A 80 -7.55 -1.47 22.16
C ASP A 80 -6.20 -1.73 21.47
N LEU A 81 -5.24 -0.85 21.70
CA LEU A 81 -3.88 -0.95 21.15
C LEU A 81 -3.11 -2.16 21.69
N SER A 82 -3.32 -2.52 22.96
CA SER A 82 -2.66 -3.69 23.57
C SER A 82 -3.07 -4.97 22.84
N ARG A 83 -4.37 -5.13 22.57
CA ARG A 83 -4.89 -6.24 21.79
C ARG A 83 -4.49 -6.17 20.32
N ALA A 84 -4.46 -4.97 19.73
CA ALA A 84 -4.04 -4.78 18.34
C ALA A 84 -2.60 -5.25 18.10
N LEU A 85 -1.69 -4.98 19.04
CA LEU A 85 -0.28 -5.36 18.94
C LEU A 85 0.02 -6.79 19.38
N ARG A 86 -0.91 -7.46 20.08
CA ARG A 86 -0.67 -8.80 20.61
C ARG A 86 -0.60 -9.84 19.50
N PRO A 87 0.55 -10.48 19.25
CA PRO A 87 0.65 -11.54 18.26
C PRO A 87 -0.14 -12.76 18.75
N ASN A 88 -0.75 -13.46 17.80
CA ASN A 88 -1.35 -14.76 18.04
C ASN A 88 -1.33 -15.60 16.77
N TRP A 89 -1.57 -16.90 16.91
CA TRP A 89 -1.54 -17.84 15.79
C TRP A 89 -2.54 -17.50 14.68
N ARG A 90 -3.71 -16.95 15.02
CA ARG A 90 -4.73 -16.58 14.02
C ARG A 90 -4.25 -15.41 13.17
N LEU A 91 -3.64 -14.41 13.80
CA LEU A 91 -3.00 -13.30 13.10
C LEU A 91 -1.89 -13.81 12.18
N ALA A 92 -0.97 -14.64 12.67
CA ALA A 92 0.11 -15.18 11.86
C ALA A 92 -0.41 -15.94 10.63
N LYS A 93 -1.42 -16.80 10.82
CA LYS A 93 -2.09 -17.52 9.73
C LYS A 93 -2.79 -16.57 8.75
N GLY A 94 -3.53 -15.58 9.27
CA GLY A 94 -4.23 -14.59 8.46
C GLY A 94 -3.28 -13.77 7.61
N LEU A 95 -2.21 -13.25 8.21
CA LEU A 95 -1.15 -12.52 7.53
C LEU A 95 -0.47 -13.38 6.46
N GLY A 96 -0.11 -14.63 6.78
CA GLY A 96 0.47 -15.57 5.82
C GLY A 96 -0.43 -15.82 4.61
N LEU A 97 -1.74 -15.94 4.82
CA LEU A 97 -2.71 -16.09 3.72
C LEU A 97 -2.85 -14.82 2.88
N VAL A 98 -2.92 -13.64 3.50
CA VAL A 98 -2.98 -12.36 2.77
C VAL A 98 -1.73 -12.17 1.91
N ILE A 99 -0.54 -12.39 2.49
CA ILE A 99 0.73 -12.30 1.78
C ILE A 99 0.78 -13.30 0.62
N LEU A 100 0.41 -14.56 0.86
CA LEU A 100 0.40 -15.59 -0.18
C LEU A 100 -0.49 -15.20 -1.36
N PHE A 101 -1.72 -14.76 -1.09
CA PHE A 101 -2.66 -14.38 -2.14
C PHE A 101 -2.20 -13.15 -2.93
N GLU A 102 -1.70 -12.12 -2.25
CA GLU A 102 -1.24 -10.91 -2.93
C GLU A 102 0.03 -11.16 -3.73
N ILE A 103 1.02 -11.86 -3.18
CA ILE A 103 2.23 -12.20 -3.93
C ILE A 103 1.90 -13.10 -5.12
N ALA A 104 1.07 -14.13 -4.93
CA ALA A 104 0.68 -15.01 -6.04
C ALA A 104 -0.04 -14.24 -7.14
N GLY A 105 -0.96 -13.35 -6.77
CA GLY A 105 -1.69 -12.51 -7.72
C GLY A 105 -0.80 -11.52 -8.46
N ASP A 106 0.09 -10.83 -7.74
CA ASP A 106 1.04 -9.88 -8.33
C ASP A 106 2.04 -10.59 -9.26
N LEU A 107 2.54 -11.78 -8.88
CA LEU A 107 3.41 -12.60 -9.74
C LEU A 107 2.70 -13.09 -11.00
N LEU A 108 1.44 -13.53 -10.89
CA LEU A 108 0.64 -13.93 -12.05
C LEU A 108 0.37 -12.75 -12.98
N ALA A 109 0.02 -11.59 -12.42
CA ALA A 109 -0.21 -10.37 -13.18
C ALA A 109 1.06 -9.93 -13.93
N LEU A 110 2.19 -9.81 -13.22
CA LEU A 110 3.48 -9.45 -13.82
C LEU A 110 3.94 -10.48 -14.86
N GLY A 111 3.82 -11.77 -14.55
CA GLY A 111 4.16 -12.86 -15.47
C GLY A 111 3.38 -12.78 -16.77
N SER A 112 2.08 -12.48 -16.71
CA SER A 112 1.25 -12.30 -17.91
C SER A 112 1.71 -11.11 -18.76
N GLY A 113 2.16 -10.02 -18.13
CA GLY A 113 2.72 -8.86 -18.81
C GLY A 113 4.07 -9.15 -19.49
N VAL A 114 4.94 -9.91 -18.82
CA VAL A 114 6.22 -10.36 -19.39
C VAL A 114 5.99 -11.27 -20.60
N VAL A 115 5.06 -12.22 -20.50
CA VAL A 115 4.68 -13.09 -21.62
C VAL A 115 4.13 -12.26 -22.79
N ALA A 116 3.28 -11.26 -22.52
CA ALA A 116 2.77 -10.36 -23.56
C ALA A 116 3.88 -9.55 -24.23
N LEU A 117 4.94 -9.15 -23.51
CA LEU A 117 6.06 -8.44 -24.12
C LEU A 117 6.93 -9.35 -24.99
N ALA A 118 7.13 -10.61 -24.57
CA ALA A 118 7.90 -11.57 -25.33
C ALA A 118 7.29 -11.87 -26.71
N THR A 119 5.99 -11.63 -26.92
CA THR A 119 5.32 -11.87 -28.19
C THR A 119 5.31 -10.65 -29.13
N ILE A 120 5.70 -9.45 -28.66
CA ILE A 120 5.54 -8.18 -29.39
C ILE A 120 6.84 -7.71 -30.08
N GLY A 121 7.95 -8.44 -29.99
CA GLY A 121 9.20 -8.08 -30.67
C GLY A 121 9.91 -6.91 -29.98
N ASP A 122 10.08 -5.76 -30.65
CA ASP A 122 10.59 -4.53 -30.03
C ASP A 122 9.48 -3.49 -29.76
N PRO A 123 8.73 -3.64 -28.66
CA PRO A 123 7.67 -2.72 -28.33
C PRO A 123 8.23 -1.34 -27.97
N SER A 124 7.48 -0.30 -28.35
CA SER A 124 7.73 1.06 -27.87
C SER A 124 7.68 1.11 -26.34
N ARG A 125 8.33 2.13 -25.75
CA ARG A 125 8.33 2.32 -24.29
C ARG A 125 6.93 2.35 -23.68
N GLY A 126 5.96 2.97 -24.38
CA GLY A 126 4.57 3.03 -23.93
C GLY A 126 3.92 1.64 -23.86
N VAL A 127 4.19 0.78 -24.85
CA VAL A 127 3.71 -0.61 -24.85
C VAL A 127 4.36 -1.42 -23.73
N LYS A 128 5.67 -1.24 -23.50
CA LYS A 128 6.40 -1.87 -22.38
C LYS A 128 5.76 -1.55 -21.02
N ILE A 129 5.42 -0.28 -20.79
CA ILE A 129 4.75 0.17 -19.56
C ILE A 129 3.33 -0.39 -19.47
N ALA A 130 2.54 -0.29 -20.54
CA ALA A 130 1.15 -0.75 -20.56
C ALA A 130 1.04 -2.26 -20.31
N ALA A 131 1.92 -3.06 -20.90
CA ALA A 131 1.91 -4.51 -20.74
C ALA A 131 2.15 -4.96 -19.28
N LEU A 132 2.87 -4.16 -18.48
CA LEU A 132 3.07 -4.44 -17.05
C LEU A 132 1.95 -3.85 -16.18
N LEU A 133 1.53 -2.62 -16.46
CA LEU A 133 0.55 -1.91 -15.64
C LEU A 133 -0.87 -2.46 -15.80
N VAL A 134 -1.29 -2.84 -17.02
CA VAL A 134 -2.67 -3.28 -17.26
C VAL A 134 -2.99 -4.57 -16.48
N PRO A 135 -2.15 -5.64 -16.51
CA PRO A 135 -2.40 -6.82 -15.69
C PRO A 135 -2.39 -6.53 -14.19
N LEU A 136 -1.47 -5.68 -13.72
CA LEU A 136 -1.42 -5.28 -12.31
C LEU A 136 -2.69 -4.56 -11.87
N MET A 137 -3.17 -3.61 -12.68
CA MET A 137 -4.42 -2.90 -12.40
C MET A 137 -5.63 -3.84 -12.48
N GLY A 138 -5.62 -4.78 -13.42
CA GLY A 138 -6.61 -5.85 -13.50
C GLY A 138 -6.63 -6.72 -12.25
N TRP A 139 -5.46 -7.11 -11.73
CA TRP A 139 -5.35 -7.84 -10.48
C TRP A 139 -5.87 -7.01 -9.30
N LYS A 140 -5.45 -5.75 -9.13
CA LYS A 140 -5.93 -4.90 -8.03
C LYS A 140 -7.44 -4.62 -8.11
N PHE A 141 -8.01 -4.58 -9.30
CA PHE A 141 -9.46 -4.53 -9.51
C PHE A 141 -10.15 -5.81 -9.01
N ILE A 142 -9.65 -6.99 -9.40
CA ILE A 142 -10.21 -8.29 -9.00
C ILE A 142 -9.99 -8.54 -7.50
N ALA A 143 -8.84 -8.16 -6.95
CA ALA A 143 -8.51 -8.21 -5.52
C ALA A 143 -9.52 -7.42 -4.66
N GLY A 144 -10.25 -6.48 -5.27
CA GLY A 144 -11.44 -5.86 -4.71
C GLY A 144 -12.46 -6.83 -4.12
N LEU A 145 -12.56 -8.05 -4.65
CA LEU A 145 -13.40 -9.13 -4.12
C LEU A 145 -12.91 -9.69 -2.78
N PHE A 146 -11.62 -9.57 -2.51
CA PHE A 146 -10.95 -10.23 -1.39
C PHE A 146 -10.63 -9.27 -0.24
N TYR A 147 -10.59 -7.95 -0.45
CA TYR A 147 -10.22 -7.00 0.60
C TYR A 147 -11.01 -7.13 1.91
N PRO A 148 -12.35 -7.29 1.92
CA PRO A 148 -13.05 -7.53 3.18
C PRO A 148 -12.58 -8.80 3.90
N TRP A 149 -12.32 -9.87 3.16
CA TRP A 149 -11.77 -11.11 3.72
C TRP A 149 -10.34 -10.92 4.23
N TYR A 150 -9.47 -10.18 3.53
CA TYR A 150 -8.13 -9.85 4.02
C TYR A 150 -8.20 -9.10 5.35
N VAL A 151 -8.99 -8.01 5.42
CA VAL A 151 -9.15 -7.26 6.66
C VAL A 151 -9.70 -8.16 7.77
N ALA A 152 -10.71 -8.98 7.48
CA ALA A 152 -11.28 -9.92 8.43
C ALA A 152 -10.26 -10.92 8.99
N LEU A 153 -9.39 -11.47 8.14
CA LEU A 153 -8.28 -12.33 8.58
C LEU A 153 -7.35 -11.60 9.56
N LEU A 154 -7.01 -10.34 9.27
CA LEU A 154 -6.09 -9.55 10.08
C LEU A 154 -6.68 -9.09 11.41
N ILE A 155 -8.01 -8.87 11.48
CA ILE A 155 -8.72 -8.49 12.71
C ILE A 155 -9.43 -9.67 13.39
N GLU A 156 -9.21 -10.89 12.91
CA GLU A 156 -9.75 -12.14 13.47
C GLU A 156 -11.28 -12.27 13.41
N ASP A 157 -11.93 -11.58 12.47
CA ASP A 157 -13.36 -11.71 12.20
C ASP A 157 -13.65 -12.99 11.39
N ARG A 158 -14.28 -13.97 12.04
CA ARG A 158 -14.66 -15.24 11.42
C ARG A 158 -15.92 -15.18 10.59
N ALA A 159 -16.74 -14.14 10.76
CA ALA A 159 -18.01 -14.02 10.06
C ALA A 159 -17.82 -13.67 8.58
N MET A 160 -16.73 -12.98 8.24
CA MET A 160 -16.41 -12.59 6.86
C MET A 160 -15.48 -13.61 6.20
N THR A 161 -16.06 -14.67 5.65
CA THR A 161 -15.33 -15.70 4.89
C THR A 161 -15.01 -15.23 3.47
N LEU A 162 -14.07 -15.92 2.78
CA LEU A 162 -13.74 -15.64 1.37
C LEU A 162 -14.99 -15.66 0.48
N ARG A 163 -15.82 -16.72 0.60
CA ARG A 163 -17.07 -16.84 -0.16
C ARG A 163 -17.99 -15.66 0.11
N ARG A 164 -18.15 -15.26 1.38
CA ARG A 164 -19.00 -14.13 1.76
C ARG A 164 -18.49 -12.81 1.16
N SER A 165 -17.18 -12.58 1.24
CA SER A 165 -16.53 -11.42 0.63
C SER A 165 -16.84 -11.35 -0.87
N ILE A 166 -16.62 -12.43 -1.62
CA ILE A 166 -16.92 -12.49 -3.06
C ILE A 166 -18.41 -12.21 -3.34
N THR A 167 -19.32 -12.87 -2.61
CA THR A 167 -20.77 -12.73 -2.80
C THR A 167 -21.24 -11.29 -2.60
N VAL A 168 -20.73 -10.61 -1.57
CA VAL A 168 -21.12 -9.23 -1.24
C VAL A 168 -20.45 -8.21 -2.17
N MET A 169 -19.21 -8.48 -2.59
CA MET A 169 -18.40 -7.52 -3.35
C MET A 169 -18.58 -7.59 -4.86
N ARG A 170 -19.06 -8.70 -5.44
CA ARG A 170 -19.20 -8.86 -6.90
C ARG A 170 -19.98 -7.74 -7.59
N GLY A 171 -21.07 -7.28 -6.98
CA GLY A 171 -21.89 -6.17 -7.53
C GLY A 171 -21.36 -4.77 -7.18
N ARG A 172 -20.24 -4.68 -6.47
CA ARG A 172 -19.68 -3.44 -5.91
C ARG A 172 -18.24 -3.20 -6.33
N LEU A 173 -17.70 -4.01 -7.23
CA LEU A 173 -16.29 -3.96 -7.63
C LEU A 173 -15.87 -2.59 -8.13
N PHE A 174 -16.58 -2.01 -9.10
CA PHE A 174 -16.27 -0.67 -9.63
C PHE A 174 -16.25 0.40 -8.54
N ARG A 175 -17.22 0.37 -7.63
CA ARG A 175 -17.28 1.34 -6.53
C ARG A 175 -16.16 1.12 -5.50
N THR A 176 -15.77 -0.13 -5.27
CA THR A 176 -14.65 -0.50 -4.40
C THR A 176 -13.34 -0.04 -4.99
N PHE A 177 -13.13 -0.30 -6.28
CA PHE A 177 -11.96 0.15 -7.02
C PHE A 177 -11.88 1.67 -7.11
N GLY A 178 -13.00 2.35 -7.36
CA GLY A 178 -13.07 3.81 -7.31
C GLY A 178 -12.72 4.37 -5.93
N LEU A 179 -13.14 3.70 -4.85
CA LEU A 179 -12.77 4.09 -3.49
C LEU A 179 -11.28 3.87 -3.22
N LEU A 180 -10.68 2.77 -3.71
CA LEU A 180 -9.24 2.53 -3.61
C LEU A 180 -8.46 3.63 -4.32
N ILE A 181 -8.79 3.88 -5.60
CA ILE A 181 -8.17 4.96 -6.38
C ILE A 181 -8.28 6.28 -5.63
N ALA A 182 -9.49 6.69 -5.24
CA ALA A 182 -9.69 7.96 -4.54
C ALA A 182 -9.01 8.01 -3.16
N GLY A 183 -8.83 6.85 -2.51
CA GLY A 183 -8.24 6.72 -1.19
C GLY A 183 -6.74 6.99 -1.15
N TYR A 184 -5.97 6.47 -2.12
CA TYR A 184 -4.50 6.57 -2.07
C TYR A 184 -3.84 7.22 -3.30
N ILE A 185 -4.47 7.22 -4.49
CA ILE A 185 -3.83 7.77 -5.71
C ILE A 185 -3.50 9.26 -5.59
N PRO A 186 -4.35 10.15 -5.02
CA PRO A 186 -3.98 11.55 -4.87
C PRO A 186 -2.65 11.74 -4.11
N LEU A 187 -2.43 10.97 -3.03
CA LEU A 187 -1.19 11.03 -2.27
C LEU A 187 -0.02 10.35 -3.00
N MET A 188 -0.27 9.28 -3.77
CA MET A 188 0.76 8.71 -4.65
C MET A 188 1.25 9.72 -5.68
N VAL A 189 0.33 10.52 -6.27
CA VAL A 189 0.70 11.56 -7.25
C VAL A 189 1.59 12.60 -6.59
N VAL A 190 1.25 13.06 -5.38
CA VAL A 190 2.09 14.00 -4.63
C VAL A 190 3.45 13.38 -4.31
N HIS A 191 3.47 12.12 -3.86
CA HIS A 191 4.70 11.39 -3.56
C HIS A 191 5.64 11.33 -4.77
N TYR A 192 5.13 10.89 -5.92
CA TYR A 192 5.91 10.86 -7.15
C TYR A 192 6.34 12.25 -7.61
N ALA A 193 5.48 13.26 -7.48
CA ALA A 193 5.83 14.63 -7.85
C ALA A 193 7.00 15.18 -7.00
N LEU A 194 7.04 14.87 -5.71
CA LEU A 194 8.16 15.22 -4.83
C LEU A 194 9.43 14.46 -5.22
N GLY A 195 9.34 13.14 -5.43
CA GLY A 195 10.48 12.33 -5.87
C GLY A 195 11.07 12.79 -7.20
N PHE A 196 10.23 13.05 -8.20
CA PHE A 196 10.68 13.59 -9.50
C PHE A 196 11.23 15.00 -9.37
N GLY A 197 10.60 15.87 -8.57
CA GLY A 197 11.04 17.23 -8.36
C GLY A 197 12.38 17.35 -7.60
N ALA A 198 12.73 16.34 -6.81
CA ALA A 198 13.99 16.24 -6.08
C ALA A 198 15.19 15.90 -6.98
N MET A 199 14.95 15.38 -8.19
CA MET A 199 16.02 15.09 -9.15
C MET A 199 16.80 16.37 -9.52
N GLY A 200 18.13 16.30 -9.44
CA GLY A 200 19.03 17.42 -9.69
C GLY A 200 19.06 18.49 -8.60
N ARG A 201 18.34 18.30 -7.47
CA ARG A 201 18.39 19.20 -6.31
C ARG A 201 19.49 18.78 -5.35
N SER A 202 19.92 19.70 -4.48
CA SER A 202 20.94 19.44 -3.46
C SER A 202 20.68 20.26 -2.19
N GLY A 203 21.44 19.95 -1.14
CA GLY A 203 21.43 20.71 0.13
C GLY A 203 20.05 20.75 0.80
N ALA A 204 19.68 21.91 1.32
CA ALA A 204 18.46 22.08 2.11
C ALA A 204 17.17 21.84 1.33
N ILE A 205 17.14 22.18 0.03
CA ILE A 205 15.94 22.02 -0.82
C ILE A 205 15.64 20.53 -1.02
N LEU A 206 16.67 19.73 -1.33
CA LEU A 206 16.52 18.28 -1.47
C LEU A 206 15.94 17.68 -0.18
N TRP A 207 16.56 17.96 0.97
CA TRP A 207 16.10 17.40 2.24
C TRP A 207 14.70 17.87 2.63
N ALA A 208 14.34 19.13 2.38
CA ALA A 208 12.98 19.61 2.62
C ALA A 208 11.95 18.80 1.81
N MET A 209 12.23 18.54 0.53
CA MET A 209 11.35 17.73 -0.32
C MET A 209 11.23 16.29 0.19
N LEU A 210 12.34 15.66 0.57
CA LEU A 210 12.37 14.27 1.06
C LEU A 210 11.70 14.10 2.43
N VAL A 211 11.79 15.11 3.30
CA VAL A 211 11.07 15.14 4.58
C VAL A 211 9.58 15.31 4.37
N ILE A 212 9.16 16.22 3.48
CA ILE A 212 7.75 16.38 3.12
C ILE A 212 7.23 15.08 2.52
N ASP A 213 8.01 14.44 1.65
CA ASP A 213 7.62 13.19 1.00
C ASP A 213 7.45 12.04 1.98
N ALA A 214 8.35 11.88 2.95
CA ALA A 214 8.18 10.92 4.04
C ALA A 214 6.89 11.17 4.85
N GLY A 215 6.52 12.43 5.04
CA GLY A 215 5.23 12.82 5.64
C GLY A 215 4.03 12.41 4.77
N VAL A 216 4.12 12.64 3.45
CA VAL A 216 3.10 12.22 2.48
C VAL A 216 2.92 10.71 2.51
N VAL A 217 3.99 9.93 2.56
CA VAL A 217 3.93 8.46 2.62
C VAL A 217 3.33 7.96 3.94
N ALA A 218 3.65 8.61 5.07
CA ALA A 218 3.00 8.31 6.35
C ALA A 218 1.49 8.62 6.33
N LEU A 219 1.07 9.68 5.63
CA LEU A 219 -0.35 9.97 5.42
C LEU A 219 -0.99 8.97 4.46
N LEU A 220 -0.27 8.58 3.41
CA LEU A 220 -0.71 7.65 2.39
C LEU A 220 -1.06 6.29 2.98
N VAL A 221 -0.18 5.74 3.82
CA VAL A 221 -0.42 4.46 4.49
C VAL A 221 -1.64 4.50 5.40
N SER A 222 -1.87 5.64 6.06
CA SER A 222 -3.05 5.87 6.89
C SER A 222 -4.34 5.85 6.06
N MET A 223 -4.35 6.56 4.92
CA MET A 223 -5.50 6.59 4.01
C MET A 223 -5.76 5.23 3.36
N LEU A 224 -4.71 4.49 3.04
CA LEU A 224 -4.81 3.14 2.49
C LEU A 224 -5.44 2.19 3.53
N ALA A 225 -4.95 2.19 4.76
CA ALA A 225 -5.51 1.39 5.85
C ALA A 225 -6.98 1.76 6.10
N ALA A 226 -7.29 3.06 6.17
CA ALA A 226 -8.65 3.55 6.38
C ALA A 226 -9.59 3.13 5.24
N THR A 227 -9.10 3.18 3.99
CA THR A 227 -9.84 2.71 2.82
C THR A 227 -10.15 1.23 2.90
N TYR A 228 -9.17 0.38 3.22
CA TYR A 228 -9.39 -1.06 3.40
C TYR A 228 -10.42 -1.33 4.50
N TYR A 229 -10.32 -0.63 5.63
CA TYR A 229 -11.27 -0.80 6.72
C TYR A 229 -12.69 -0.35 6.35
N GLU A 230 -12.84 0.76 5.64
CA GLU A 230 -14.15 1.22 5.14
C GLU A 230 -14.77 0.23 4.15
N ILE A 231 -13.96 -0.39 3.28
CA ILE A 231 -14.43 -1.46 2.39
C ILE A 231 -14.96 -2.64 3.22
N TYR A 232 -14.21 -3.06 4.25
CA TYR A 232 -14.62 -4.12 5.17
C TYR A 232 -15.93 -3.79 5.91
N LEU A 233 -16.05 -2.61 6.51
CA LEU A 233 -17.27 -2.20 7.25
C LEU A 233 -18.52 -2.25 6.36
N ARG A 234 -18.39 -1.83 5.10
CA ARG A 234 -19.50 -1.82 4.14
C ARG A 234 -19.85 -3.21 3.64
N ALA A 235 -18.88 -4.10 3.54
CA ALA A 235 -19.14 -5.51 3.26
C ALA A 235 -19.85 -6.15 4.46
N LYS A 236 -19.39 -5.90 5.68
CA LYS A 236 -20.00 -6.41 6.92
C LYS A 236 -21.45 -5.96 7.09
N ALA A 237 -21.76 -4.70 6.83
CA ALA A 237 -23.12 -4.16 6.96
C ALA A 237 -24.11 -4.63 5.89
N ALA A 238 -23.61 -5.22 4.79
CA ALA A 238 -24.43 -5.68 3.67
C ALA A 238 -24.68 -7.18 3.68
N ALA A 239 -24.24 -7.84 4.73
CA ALA A 239 -24.15 -9.28 4.82
C ALA A 239 -24.91 -9.79 6.03
#